data_AF-A0AA47FGN1-F1
#
_entry.id   AF-A0AA47FGN1-F1
#
_cell.length_a   1.000
_cell.length_b   1.000
_cell.length_c   1.000
_cell.angle_alpha   90.00
_cell.angle_beta   90.00
_cell.angle_gamma   90.00
#
_symmetry.space_group_name_H-M   'P 1'
#
loop_
_entity.id
_entity.type
_entity.pdbx_description
1 polymer ?
#
loop_
_entity_poly.entity_id
_entity_poly.type
_entity_poly.pdbx_seq_one_letter_code
_entity_poly.pdbx_strand_id
1 'polypeptide(L)'
;MAERREGHVDLRVVKTREAIREAFREMVCEMPADKITVKGIADRARIHRKTFYLHYTSIEALYEDMFADMAECYAEAIEAIPADMPTEDVNRVFFEHMANLDEFEEKLLAEPAYRDFCTGLFAVNMRHNRERHNPYAHLPQAEQDIVNTFLVASSLDMYRAWVSGGRAVPIERMVELSSGLLAQGANSVRRD
;
A
#
# COMPACT_ATOMS: atom_id res chain seq x y z
N MET A 1 -13.05 -40.69 -17.03
CA MET A 1 -13.36 -40.27 -15.65
C MET A 1 -12.05 -39.92 -14.97
N ALA A 2 -11.68 -38.65 -14.93
CA ALA A 2 -10.54 -38.16 -14.17
C ALA A 2 -11.08 -37.11 -13.21
N GLU A 3 -11.31 -37.51 -11.96
CA GLU A 3 -11.71 -36.61 -10.89
C GLU A 3 -10.52 -35.69 -10.57
N ARG A 4 -10.72 -34.39 -10.77
CA ARG A 4 -9.84 -33.35 -10.27
C ARG A 4 -9.88 -33.41 -8.75
N ARG A 5 -8.73 -33.68 -8.11
CA ARG A 5 -8.56 -33.47 -6.67
C ARG A 5 -8.58 -31.97 -6.40
N GLU A 6 -9.66 -31.49 -5.79
CA GLU A 6 -9.69 -30.18 -5.13
C GLU A 6 -8.59 -30.17 -4.06
N GLY A 7 -7.61 -29.27 -4.23
CA GLY A 7 -6.46 -29.17 -3.33
C GLY A 7 -6.90 -28.69 -1.96
N HIS A 8 -6.91 -29.57 -0.98
CA HIS A 8 -7.15 -29.21 0.41
C HIS A 8 -6.00 -28.30 0.87
N VAL A 9 -6.28 -27.01 1.07
CA VAL A 9 -5.32 -26.07 1.68
C VAL A 9 -4.94 -26.62 3.04
N ASP A 10 -3.64 -26.84 3.27
CA ASP A 10 -3.16 -27.33 4.56
C ASP A 10 -3.40 -26.26 5.63
N LEU A 11 -4.38 -26.49 6.50
CA LEU A 11 -4.75 -25.59 7.59
C LEU A 11 -3.56 -25.27 8.51
N ARG A 12 -2.55 -26.14 8.59
CA ARG A 12 -1.33 -25.88 9.33
C ARG A 12 -0.51 -24.77 8.69
N VAL A 13 -0.43 -24.73 7.36
CA VAL A 13 0.28 -23.69 6.61
C VAL A 13 -0.40 -22.33 6.84
N VAL A 14 -1.73 -22.29 6.74
CA VAL A 14 -2.53 -21.07 6.97
C VAL A 14 -2.31 -20.54 8.38
N LYS A 15 -2.55 -21.36 9.40
CA LYS A 15 -2.37 -20.97 10.81
C LYS A 15 -0.96 -20.50 11.14
N THR A 16 0.05 -21.11 10.50
CA THR A 16 1.44 -20.71 10.72
C THR A 16 1.74 -19.36 10.06
N ARG A 17 1.25 -19.11 8.84
CA ARG A 17 1.36 -17.79 8.19
C ARG A 17 0.66 -16.71 9.00
N GLU A 18 -0.56 -16.98 9.48
CA GLU A 18 -1.32 -16.06 10.34
C GLU A 18 -0.53 -15.71 11.61
N ALA A 19 0.04 -16.71 12.30
CA ALA A 19 0.85 -16.47 13.50
C ALA A 19 2.11 -15.63 13.23
N ILE A 20 2.77 -15.84 12.08
CA ILE A 20 3.94 -15.04 11.67
C ILE A 20 3.51 -13.58 11.40
N ARG A 21 2.42 -13.39 10.66
CA ARG A 21 1.90 -12.07 10.29
C ARG A 21 1.43 -11.29 11.51
N GLU A 22 0.75 -11.94 12.44
CA GLU A 22 0.31 -11.31 13.69
C GLU A 22 1.50 -10.89 14.55
N ALA A 23 2.48 -11.78 14.73
CA ALA A 23 3.70 -11.45 15.47
C ALA A 23 4.46 -10.26 14.85
N PHE A 24 4.49 -10.15 13.52
CA PHE A 24 5.09 -9.01 12.84
C PHE A 24 4.27 -7.73 13.01
N ARG A 25 2.93 -7.81 12.87
CA ARG A 25 2.00 -6.70 13.10
C ARG A 25 2.19 -6.08 14.47
N GLU A 26 2.15 -6.90 15.53
CA GLU A 26 2.41 -6.48 16.90
C GLU A 26 3.77 -5.80 17.04
N MET A 27 4.83 -6.41 16.48
CA MET A 27 6.18 -5.88 16.58
C MET A 27 6.35 -4.53 15.89
N VAL A 28 5.75 -4.29 14.73
CA VAL A 28 5.79 -2.99 14.04
C VAL A 28 5.18 -1.88 14.89
N CYS A 29 4.09 -2.18 15.62
CA CYS A 29 3.48 -1.22 16.55
C CYS A 29 4.36 -0.98 17.80
N GLU A 30 5.04 -2.02 18.29
CA GLU A 30 5.82 -1.97 19.54
C GLU A 30 7.24 -1.39 19.40
N MET A 31 7.90 -1.56 18.25
CA MET A 31 9.34 -1.24 18.12
C MET A 31 9.73 -0.76 16.72
N PRO A 32 10.86 -0.04 16.59
CA PRO A 32 11.38 0.37 15.29
C PRO A 32 11.75 -0.83 14.40
N ALA A 33 11.59 -0.67 13.09
CA ALA A 33 11.83 -1.71 12.09
C ALA A 33 13.22 -2.40 12.19
N ASP A 34 14.27 -1.66 12.56
CA ASP A 34 15.65 -2.19 12.69
C ASP A 34 15.81 -3.17 13.88
N LYS A 35 14.85 -3.21 14.80
CA LYS A 35 14.80 -4.17 15.93
C LYS A 35 14.00 -5.42 15.62
N ILE A 36 13.22 -5.42 14.55
CA ILE A 36 12.43 -6.57 14.13
C ILE A 36 13.37 -7.59 13.48
N THR A 37 13.41 -8.80 14.04
CA THR A 37 14.27 -9.88 13.55
C THR A 37 13.48 -11.15 13.31
N VAL A 38 13.91 -11.99 12.37
CA VAL A 38 13.30 -13.31 12.13
C VAL A 38 13.25 -14.14 13.43
N LYS A 39 14.28 -14.02 14.29
CA LYS A 39 14.29 -14.68 15.59
C LYS A 39 13.17 -14.16 16.49
N GLY A 40 13.04 -12.84 16.63
CA GLY A 40 11.98 -12.22 17.45
C GLY A 40 10.57 -12.58 16.97
N ILE A 41 10.36 -12.59 15.65
CA ILE A 41 9.09 -13.01 15.04
C ILE A 41 8.82 -14.49 15.35
N ALA A 42 9.80 -15.37 15.13
CA ALA A 42 9.65 -16.80 15.38
C ALA A 42 9.35 -17.11 16.86
N ASP A 43 10.03 -16.42 17.78
CA ASP A 43 9.83 -16.58 19.22
C ASP A 43 8.39 -16.13 19.62
N ARG A 44 7.93 -14.99 19.10
CA ARG A 44 6.58 -14.45 19.39
C ARG A 44 5.46 -15.28 18.75
N ALA A 45 5.65 -15.73 17.51
CA ALA A 45 4.75 -16.64 16.81
C ALA A 45 4.78 -18.09 17.36
N ARG A 46 5.68 -18.38 18.32
CA ARG A 46 5.88 -19.72 18.93
C ARG A 46 6.22 -20.81 17.90
N ILE A 47 7.10 -20.49 16.96
CA ILE A 47 7.57 -21.41 15.92
C ILE A 47 9.09 -21.52 15.92
N HIS A 48 9.62 -22.57 15.30
CA HIS A 48 11.05 -22.62 15.01
C HIS A 48 11.40 -21.65 13.88
N ARG A 49 12.58 -21.03 13.95
CA ARG A 49 13.12 -20.18 12.88
C ARG A 49 13.13 -20.87 11.51
N LYS A 50 13.40 -22.18 11.45
CA LYS A 50 13.32 -22.94 10.20
C LYS A 50 11.91 -22.93 9.60
N THR A 51 10.87 -22.93 10.44
CA THR A 51 9.47 -22.86 10.00
C THR A 51 9.15 -21.50 9.37
N PHE A 52 9.66 -20.38 9.91
CA PHE A 52 9.53 -19.07 9.26
C PHE A 52 9.99 -19.13 7.79
N TYR A 53 11.19 -19.69 7.57
CA TYR A 53 11.77 -19.80 6.23
C TYR A 53 11.06 -20.77 5.28
N LEU A 54 10.10 -21.55 5.76
CA LEU A 54 9.19 -22.32 4.88
C LEU A 54 8.08 -21.44 4.29
N HIS A 55 7.82 -20.28 4.87
CA HIS A 55 6.76 -19.36 4.47
C HIS A 55 7.31 -18.07 3.84
N TYR A 56 8.40 -17.52 4.37
CA TYR A 56 8.98 -16.26 3.93
C TYR A 56 10.50 -16.37 3.81
N THR A 57 11.08 -15.91 2.70
CA THR A 57 12.52 -15.97 2.46
C THR A 57 13.30 -14.99 3.35
N SER A 58 12.66 -13.89 3.77
CA SER A 58 13.24 -12.86 4.62
C SER A 58 12.15 -12.06 5.35
N ILE A 59 12.54 -11.06 6.15
CA ILE A 59 11.58 -10.14 6.79
C ILE A 59 10.95 -9.24 5.74
N GLU A 60 11.74 -8.87 4.72
CA GLU A 60 11.29 -8.12 3.57
C GLU A 60 10.14 -8.85 2.89
N ALA A 61 10.33 -10.09 2.46
CA ALA A 61 9.27 -10.89 1.85
C ALA A 61 7.99 -11.00 2.72
N LEU A 62 8.10 -10.93 4.06
CA LEU A 62 6.94 -10.91 4.95
C LEU A 62 6.20 -9.59 4.90
N TYR A 63 6.87 -8.45 5.08
CA TYR A 63 6.16 -7.18 5.03
C TYR A 63 5.65 -6.91 3.61
N GLU A 64 6.34 -7.37 2.56
CA GLU A 64 5.89 -7.23 1.17
C GLU A 64 4.55 -7.93 0.94
N ASP A 65 4.38 -9.17 1.45
CA ASP A 65 3.12 -9.91 1.45
C ASP A 65 2.01 -9.15 2.20
N MET A 66 2.33 -8.55 3.34
CA MET A 66 1.35 -7.81 4.15
C MET A 66 0.96 -6.47 3.52
N PHE A 67 1.91 -5.79 2.88
CA PHE A 67 1.65 -4.56 2.12
C PHE A 67 0.82 -4.82 0.87
N ALA A 68 1.05 -5.95 0.19
CA ALA A 68 0.27 -6.34 -0.98
C ALA A 68 -1.22 -6.40 -0.66
N ASP A 69 -1.59 -6.96 0.49
CA ASP A 69 -3.00 -7.02 0.93
C ASP A 69 -3.58 -5.61 1.18
N MET A 70 -2.83 -4.73 1.85
CA MET A 70 -3.27 -3.34 2.08
C MET A 70 -3.45 -2.58 0.76
N ALA A 71 -2.53 -2.80 -0.18
CA ALA A 71 -2.59 -2.23 -1.51
C ALA A 71 -3.75 -2.79 -2.36
N GLU A 72 -4.09 -4.06 -2.19
CA GLU A 72 -5.25 -4.70 -2.81
C GLU A 72 -6.56 -4.09 -2.28
N CYS A 73 -6.69 -3.91 -0.96
CA CYS A 73 -7.85 -3.22 -0.37
C CYS A 73 -8.02 -1.79 -0.92
N TYR A 74 -6.91 -1.06 -1.12
CA TYR A 74 -6.97 0.25 -1.78
C TYR A 74 -7.31 0.15 -3.27
N ALA A 75 -6.77 -0.83 -3.99
CA ALA A 75 -7.10 -1.06 -5.39
C ALA A 75 -8.60 -1.35 -5.57
N GLU A 76 -9.19 -2.19 -4.71
CA GLU A 76 -10.64 -2.45 -4.68
C GLU A 76 -11.46 -1.17 -4.48
N ALA A 77 -11.02 -0.27 -3.60
CA ALA A 77 -11.67 1.01 -3.38
C ALA A 77 -11.64 1.92 -4.63
N ILE A 78 -10.54 1.88 -5.39
CA ILE A 78 -10.39 2.58 -6.69
C ILE A 78 -11.16 1.86 -7.81
N GLU A 79 -11.33 0.55 -7.72
CA GLU A 79 -12.16 -0.22 -8.66
C GLU A 79 -13.64 0.07 -8.52
N ALA A 80 -14.10 0.36 -7.30
CA ALA A 80 -15.48 0.69 -7.00
C ALA A 80 -15.95 2.06 -7.55
N ILE A 81 -15.04 2.92 -8.02
CA ILE A 81 -15.36 4.23 -8.60
C ILE A 81 -15.27 4.24 -10.15
N PRO A 82 -15.98 5.16 -10.84
CA PRO A 82 -15.86 5.36 -12.27
C PRO A 82 -14.41 5.58 -12.73
N ALA A 83 -14.01 4.92 -13.82
CA ALA A 83 -12.62 4.97 -14.29
C ALA A 83 -12.19 6.36 -14.82
N ASP A 84 -13.15 7.15 -15.29
CA ASP A 84 -12.97 8.52 -15.78
C ASP A 84 -13.14 9.59 -14.69
N MET A 85 -13.25 9.18 -13.42
CA MET A 85 -13.40 10.08 -12.29
C MET A 85 -12.30 11.18 -12.27
N PRO A 86 -12.66 12.45 -11.99
CA PRO A 86 -11.70 13.53 -11.90
C PRO A 86 -10.59 13.25 -10.88
N THR A 87 -9.39 13.78 -11.14
CA THR A 87 -8.22 13.59 -10.27
C THR A 87 -8.47 14.08 -8.83
N GLU A 88 -9.29 15.12 -8.66
CA GLU A 88 -9.68 15.66 -7.35
C GLU A 88 -10.49 14.67 -6.51
N ASP A 89 -11.38 13.92 -7.15
CA ASP A 89 -12.24 12.93 -6.49
C ASP A 89 -11.46 11.65 -6.19
N VAL A 90 -10.60 11.20 -7.11
CA VAL A 90 -9.65 10.10 -6.85
C VAL A 90 -8.74 10.43 -5.67
N ASN A 91 -8.25 11.67 -5.59
CA ASN A 91 -7.43 12.12 -4.48
C ASN A 91 -8.19 12.13 -3.14
N ARG A 92 -9.48 12.50 -3.17
CA ARG A 92 -10.34 12.39 -1.98
C ARG A 92 -10.47 10.96 -1.51
N VAL A 93 -10.78 10.02 -2.41
CA VAL A 93 -10.87 8.59 -2.08
C VAL A 93 -9.57 8.09 -1.46
N PHE A 94 -8.42 8.48 -2.02
CA PHE A 94 -7.11 8.16 -1.43
C PHE A 94 -6.99 8.65 0.02
N PHE A 95 -7.19 9.93 0.28
CA PHE A 95 -6.98 10.47 1.64
C PHE A 95 -8.02 9.98 2.65
N GLU A 96 -9.28 9.81 2.25
CA GLU A 96 -10.32 9.23 3.11
C GLU A 96 -10.03 7.78 3.45
N HIS A 97 -9.55 6.98 2.49
CA HIS A 97 -9.10 5.61 2.76
C HIS A 97 -7.90 5.60 3.73
N MET A 98 -6.86 6.38 3.43
CA MET A 98 -5.64 6.42 4.24
C MET A 98 -5.88 6.97 5.67
N ALA A 99 -6.92 7.80 5.87
CA ALA A 99 -7.30 8.31 7.18
C ALA A 99 -7.96 7.27 8.09
N ASN A 100 -8.40 6.13 7.54
CA ASN A 100 -9.08 5.06 8.28
C ASN A 100 -8.19 3.83 8.50
N LEU A 101 -6.91 3.91 8.16
CA LEU A 101 -5.94 2.84 8.37
C LEU A 101 -5.75 2.54 9.86
N ASP A 102 -5.50 1.28 10.16
CA ASP A 102 -5.09 0.89 11.51
C ASP A 102 -3.64 1.33 11.82
N GLU A 103 -3.23 1.22 13.08
CA GLU A 103 -1.90 1.64 13.53
C GLU A 103 -0.76 0.96 12.76
N PHE A 104 -0.93 -0.32 12.42
CA PHE A 104 0.09 -1.09 11.71
C PHE A 104 0.20 -0.64 10.26
N GLU A 105 -0.93 -0.50 9.57
CA GLU A 105 -0.99 -0.04 8.19
C GLU A 105 -0.43 1.38 8.05
N GLU A 106 -0.78 2.28 8.98
CA GLU A 106 -0.21 3.62 9.02
C GLU A 106 1.30 3.59 9.21
N LYS A 107 1.82 2.78 10.13
CA LYS A 107 3.28 2.64 10.34
C LYS A 107 3.99 2.12 9.12
N LEU A 108 3.41 1.14 8.44
CA LEU A 108 3.92 0.65 7.16
C LEU A 108 3.97 1.79 6.12
N LEU A 109 2.94 2.62 6.01
CA LEU A 109 2.92 3.72 5.03
C LEU A 109 3.83 4.90 5.40
N ALA A 110 3.94 5.21 6.68
CA ALA A 110 4.52 6.45 7.19
C ALA A 110 5.98 6.32 7.63
N GLU A 111 6.42 5.15 8.10
CA GLU A 111 7.78 5.01 8.62
C GLU A 111 8.83 4.96 7.48
N PRO A 112 10.00 5.63 7.67
CA PRO A 112 11.04 5.67 6.65
C PRO A 112 11.54 4.28 6.20
N ALA A 113 11.49 3.29 7.09
CA ALA A 113 11.97 1.93 6.83
C ALA A 113 11.23 1.23 5.67
N TYR A 114 9.99 1.62 5.40
CA TYR A 114 9.14 0.95 4.42
C TYR A 114 8.78 1.83 3.21
N ARG A 115 9.29 3.07 3.17
CA ARG A 115 8.88 4.11 2.21
C ARG A 115 9.05 3.71 0.75
N ASP A 116 10.21 3.17 0.39
CA ASP A 116 10.53 2.83 -0.99
C ASP A 116 9.64 1.68 -1.48
N PHE A 117 9.42 0.68 -0.63
CA PHE A 117 8.54 -0.44 -0.94
C PHE A 117 7.10 0.02 -1.15
N CYS A 118 6.57 0.78 -0.20
CA CYS A 118 5.24 1.37 -0.29
C CYS A 118 5.07 2.20 -1.59
N THR A 119 6.04 3.06 -1.89
CA THR A 119 6.00 3.91 -3.10
C THR A 119 5.99 3.05 -4.38
N GLY A 120 6.81 1.99 -4.42
CA GLY A 120 6.84 1.05 -5.53
C GLY A 120 5.51 0.32 -5.75
N LEU A 121 4.86 -0.12 -4.67
CA LEU A 121 3.58 -0.85 -4.74
C LEU A 121 2.44 0.04 -5.23
N PHE A 122 2.33 1.27 -4.72
CA PHE A 122 1.36 2.24 -5.23
C PHE A 122 1.63 2.63 -6.70
N ALA A 123 2.89 2.67 -7.12
CA ALA A 123 3.23 2.88 -8.53
C ALA A 123 2.80 1.70 -9.42
N VAL A 124 2.87 0.46 -8.94
CA VAL A 124 2.34 -0.72 -9.65
C VAL A 124 0.81 -0.61 -9.79
N ASN A 125 0.10 -0.31 -8.70
CA ASN A 125 -1.35 -0.12 -8.72
C ASN A 125 -1.77 1.04 -9.62
N MET A 126 -1.04 2.15 -9.61
CA MET A 126 -1.29 3.26 -10.52
C MET A 126 -1.20 2.82 -11.98
N ARG A 127 -0.19 2.02 -12.35
CA ARG A 127 -0.08 1.48 -13.72
C ARG A 127 -1.24 0.56 -14.07
N HIS A 128 -1.66 -0.32 -13.16
CA HIS A 128 -2.83 -1.17 -13.36
C HIS A 128 -4.11 -0.34 -13.57
N ASN A 129 -4.32 0.70 -12.76
CA ASN A 129 -5.45 1.62 -12.91
C ASN A 129 -5.47 2.34 -14.28
N ARG A 130 -4.29 2.60 -14.88
CA ARG A 130 -4.19 3.16 -16.23
C ARG A 130 -4.65 2.19 -17.32
N GLU A 131 -4.71 0.89 -17.08
CA GLU A 131 -5.29 -0.08 -18.02
C GLU A 131 -6.81 0.10 -18.16
N ARG A 132 -7.48 0.57 -17.09
CA ARG A 132 -8.93 0.89 -17.10
C ARG A 132 -9.21 2.22 -17.79
N HIS A 133 -8.45 3.26 -17.43
CA HIS A 133 -8.54 4.58 -18.06
C HIS A 133 -7.21 5.35 -17.92
N ASN A 134 -6.64 5.75 -19.05
CA ASN A 134 -5.39 6.49 -19.11
C ASN A 134 -5.58 7.85 -19.81
N PRO A 135 -5.79 8.95 -19.06
CA PRO A 135 -5.93 10.28 -19.64
C PRO A 135 -4.60 10.82 -20.23
N TYR A 136 -3.49 10.13 -19.99
CA TYR A 136 -2.15 10.50 -20.45
C TYR A 136 -1.64 9.61 -21.58
N ALA A 137 -2.50 8.74 -22.15
CA ALA A 137 -2.11 7.80 -23.23
C ALA A 137 -1.58 8.50 -24.50
N HIS A 138 -1.87 9.80 -24.65
CA HIS A 138 -1.36 10.63 -25.74
C HIS A 138 0.11 11.05 -25.57
N LEU A 139 0.69 10.88 -24.38
CA LEU A 139 2.09 11.18 -24.08
C LEU A 139 2.98 9.95 -24.30
N PRO A 140 4.28 10.12 -24.60
CA PRO A 140 5.25 9.03 -24.58
C PRO A 140 5.31 8.32 -23.21
N GLN A 141 5.64 7.03 -23.19
CA GLN A 141 5.67 6.23 -21.95
C GLN A 141 6.53 6.88 -20.85
N ALA A 142 7.71 7.39 -21.19
CA ALA A 142 8.59 8.03 -20.23
C ALA A 142 7.97 9.29 -19.59
N GLU A 143 7.13 10.04 -20.32
CA GLU A 143 6.41 11.19 -19.79
C GLU A 143 5.25 10.75 -18.90
N GLN A 144 4.54 9.69 -19.29
CA GLN A 144 3.51 9.08 -18.44
C GLN A 144 4.09 8.60 -17.10
N ASP A 145 5.28 7.99 -17.13
CA ASP A 145 5.98 7.53 -15.93
C ASP A 145 6.32 8.68 -14.99
N ILE A 146 6.74 9.84 -15.53
CA ILE A 146 6.98 11.07 -14.75
C ILE A 146 5.68 11.58 -14.12
N VAL A 147 4.59 11.67 -14.88
CA VAL A 147 3.28 12.11 -14.37
C VAL A 147 2.76 11.17 -13.28
N ASN A 148 2.84 9.86 -13.50
CA ASN A 148 2.42 8.86 -12.51
C ASN A 148 3.30 8.91 -11.25
N THR A 149 4.61 9.14 -11.40
CA THR A 149 5.53 9.32 -10.27
C THR A 149 5.16 10.56 -9.46
N PHE A 150 4.89 11.69 -10.12
CA PHE A 150 4.43 12.91 -9.45
C PHE A 150 3.16 12.65 -8.62
N LEU A 151 2.15 11.99 -9.20
CA LEU A 151 0.89 11.70 -8.52
C LEU A 151 1.11 10.80 -7.31
N VAL A 152 1.79 9.66 -7.47
CA VAL A 152 2.02 8.69 -6.39
C VAL A 152 2.89 9.27 -5.28
N ALA A 153 4.04 9.85 -5.63
CA ALA A 153 4.98 10.37 -4.64
C ALA A 153 4.37 11.54 -3.86
N SER A 154 3.71 12.47 -4.55
CA SER A 154 3.11 13.63 -3.89
C SER A 154 1.97 13.23 -2.95
N SER A 155 1.05 12.35 -3.36
CA SER A 155 -0.05 11.89 -2.50
C SER A 155 0.47 11.19 -1.24
N LEU A 156 1.42 10.27 -1.38
CA LEU A 156 2.01 9.56 -0.24
C LEU A 156 2.80 10.49 0.68
N ASP A 157 3.61 11.41 0.13
CA ASP A 157 4.43 12.31 0.94
C ASP A 157 3.61 13.38 1.65
N MET A 158 2.54 13.85 1.02
CA MET A 158 1.53 14.70 1.66
C MET A 158 0.86 13.99 2.84
N TYR A 159 0.47 12.71 2.69
CA TYR A 159 -0.07 11.91 3.78
C TYR A 159 0.95 11.72 4.92
N ARG A 160 2.21 11.39 4.60
CA ARG A 160 3.30 11.26 5.58
C ARG A 160 3.55 12.54 6.36
N ALA A 161 3.55 13.69 5.67
CA ALA A 161 3.68 14.99 6.30
C ALA A 161 2.50 15.29 7.23
N TRP A 162 1.28 14.92 6.83
CA TRP A 162 0.07 15.09 7.65
C TRP A 162 0.11 14.24 8.94
N VAL A 163 0.46 12.96 8.83
CA VAL A 163 0.59 12.04 9.98
C VAL A 163 1.72 12.49 10.92
N SER A 164 2.91 12.79 10.39
CA SER A 164 4.06 13.25 11.20
C SER A 164 3.82 14.61 11.87
N GLY A 165 2.97 15.46 11.28
CA GLY A 165 2.48 16.70 11.88
C GLY A 165 1.38 16.50 12.92
N GLY A 166 1.09 15.26 13.34
CA GLY A 166 0.06 14.95 14.34
C GLY A 166 -1.37 15.17 13.86
N ARG A 167 -1.59 15.12 12.53
CA ARG A 167 -2.90 15.37 11.89
C ARG A 167 -3.50 16.73 12.28
N ALA A 168 -2.65 17.75 12.46
CA ALA A 168 -3.07 19.08 12.88
C ALA A 168 -4.03 19.78 11.91
N VAL A 169 -4.02 19.37 10.63
CA VAL A 169 -4.96 19.85 9.61
C VAL A 169 -6.15 18.90 9.54
N PRO A 170 -7.41 19.36 9.58
CA PRO A 170 -8.58 18.49 9.38
C PRO A 170 -8.52 17.75 8.04
N ILE A 171 -9.05 16.53 7.98
CA ILE A 171 -8.98 15.68 6.77
C ILE A 171 -9.62 16.36 5.56
N GLU A 172 -10.71 17.10 5.75
CA GLU A 172 -11.40 17.85 4.69
C GLU A 172 -10.49 18.93 4.09
N ARG A 173 -9.72 19.61 4.95
CA ARG A 173 -8.76 20.62 4.51
C ARG A 173 -7.53 19.98 3.85
N MET A 174 -7.11 18.81 4.31
CA MET A 174 -6.03 18.03 3.70
C MET A 174 -6.41 17.60 2.28
N VAL A 175 -7.62 17.08 2.09
CA VAL A 175 -8.19 16.75 0.78
C VAL A 175 -8.28 17.99 -0.11
N GLU A 176 -8.83 19.09 0.37
CA GLU A 176 -8.96 20.32 -0.42
C GLU A 176 -7.60 20.84 -0.92
N LEU A 177 -6.61 20.93 -0.02
CA LEU A 177 -5.26 21.39 -0.34
C LEU A 177 -4.57 20.47 -1.36
N SER A 178 -4.59 19.17 -1.10
CA SER A 178 -3.93 18.18 -1.97
C SER A 178 -4.62 18.08 -3.34
N SER A 179 -5.95 18.13 -3.39
CA SER A 179 -6.70 18.13 -4.65
C SER A 179 -6.36 19.38 -5.48
N GLY A 180 -6.27 20.57 -4.88
CA GLY A 180 -5.85 21.78 -5.59
C GLY A 180 -4.44 21.69 -6.17
N LEU A 181 -3.48 21.17 -5.39
CA LEU A 181 -2.09 21.00 -5.84
C LEU A 181 -1.96 19.96 -6.97
N LEU A 182 -2.60 18.80 -6.80
CA LEU A 182 -2.53 17.71 -7.76
C LEU A 182 -3.32 18.01 -9.03
N ALA A 183 -4.51 18.60 -8.92
CA ALA A 183 -5.33 18.92 -10.08
C ALA A 183 -4.69 19.99 -10.95
N GLN A 184 -4.14 21.07 -10.37
CA GLN A 184 -3.48 22.10 -11.18
C GLN A 184 -2.23 21.57 -11.90
N GLY A 185 -1.45 20.70 -11.24
CA GLY A 185 -0.30 20.05 -11.87
C GLY A 185 -0.69 18.99 -12.91
N ALA A 186 -1.68 18.15 -12.61
CA ALA A 186 -2.12 17.06 -13.50
C ALA A 186 -2.90 17.58 -14.71
N ASN A 187 -3.79 18.56 -14.50
CA ASN A 187 -4.63 19.12 -15.57
C ASN A 187 -3.83 19.88 -16.63
N SER A 188 -2.61 20.34 -16.33
CA SER A 188 -1.78 20.99 -17.35
C SER A 188 -1.36 20.05 -18.48
N VAL A 189 -1.45 18.73 -18.27
CA VAL A 189 -1.08 17.68 -19.25
C VAL A 189 -2.20 16.67 -19.52
N ARG A 190 -3.39 16.84 -18.92
CA ARG A 190 -4.55 15.98 -19.11
C ARG A 190 -5.23 16.27 -20.47
N ARG A 191 -5.79 15.24 -21.11
CA ARG A 191 -6.78 15.39 -22.20
C ARG A 191 -7.99 14.50 -21.93
N ASP A 192 -9.17 15.05 -22.22
CA ASP A 192 -10.46 14.37 -22.11
C ASP A 192 -10.67 13.36 -23.24
#